data_AF-A0A1T5J3D9-F1
#
_entry.id   AF-A0A1T5J3D9-F1
#
_cell.length_a   1.000
_cell.length_b   1.000
_cell.length_c   1.000
_cell.angle_alpha   90.00
_cell.angle_beta   90.00
_cell.angle_gamma   90.00
#
_symmetry.space_group_name_H-M   'P 1'
#
loop_
_entity.id
_entity.type
_entity.pdbx_description
1 polymer ?
#
loop_
_entity_poly.entity_id
_entity_poly.type
_entity_poly.pdbx_seq_one_letter_code
_entity_poly.pdbx_strand_id
1 'polypeptide(L)'
;MTERDAKHFFLRSLYDYINSKHSGNLLLSNIASANPDTNLGQISRICEGLKNAGWINAVMFTGGDGIITEVNSVAIDYVEQNILPNIELKDDIAHIKQLESDYSCLLNSPEDNANLRETIEAFHKWYAAAAILFSKYFDSSDPDFLKFKNADCSGNGYVLEHVYDSIRSNVSVLISKLESISIGKQQTKVIEPKSMDSKELSKEIFIVHGHDDLAMNEVKVFLLEIGFNPIVLREQPNEGQTIIEKIEKYTNVGFGIVLYTPCDEGKAKEQAEYRNRARQNVVFEHGYLCAKLGRNHVCALVKGDLEIPGDLGGVVYTPMSSDWKFKVAKELRAAGYQFDANKLL
;
A
#
# COMPACT_ATOMS: atom_id res chain seq x y z
N MET A 1 3.60 28.57 6.33
CA MET A 1 4.02 27.17 6.26
C MET A 1 4.84 26.71 7.47
N THR A 2 4.39 25.82 8.38
CA THR A 2 4.64 24.39 8.19
C THR A 2 3.55 23.79 7.27
N GLU A 3 2.63 24.60 6.76
CA GLU A 3 2.01 24.41 5.43
C GLU A 3 2.97 23.79 4.37
N ARG A 4 4.30 23.63 4.58
CA ARG A 4 5.33 22.88 3.81
C ARG A 4 5.03 21.38 3.76
N ASP A 5 4.46 20.87 4.83
CA ASP A 5 4.06 19.49 4.99
C ASP A 5 2.68 19.27 4.37
N ALA A 6 1.77 20.24 4.56
CA ALA A 6 0.51 20.30 3.83
C ALA A 6 0.72 20.48 2.31
N LYS A 7 1.83 21.10 1.92
CA LYS A 7 2.30 21.26 0.53
C LYS A 7 3.09 20.07 0.01
N HIS A 8 3.90 19.35 0.78
CA HIS A 8 4.62 18.17 0.25
C HIS A 8 3.64 17.10 -0.21
N PHE A 9 2.57 16.98 0.59
CA PHE A 9 1.37 16.23 0.33
C PHE A 9 0.69 16.64 -0.97
N PHE A 10 0.49 17.93 -1.14
CA PHE A 10 -0.08 18.47 -2.36
C PHE A 10 0.86 18.25 -3.57
N LEU A 11 2.17 18.47 -3.41
CA LEU A 11 3.34 18.32 -4.33
C LEU A 11 3.53 16.95 -4.95
N ARG A 12 2.98 15.93 -4.31
CA ARG A 12 2.85 14.59 -4.86
C ARG A 12 1.71 14.45 -5.86
N SER A 13 0.57 15.10 -5.56
CA SER A 13 -0.72 14.98 -6.24
C SER A 13 -0.74 15.55 -7.67
N LEU A 14 0.37 16.12 -8.13
CA LEU A 14 0.55 16.61 -9.50
C LEU A 14 1.90 16.24 -10.10
N TYR A 15 2.87 15.83 -9.29
CA TYR A 15 4.08 15.21 -9.81
C TYR A 15 3.74 14.02 -10.75
N ASP A 16 2.67 13.31 -10.44
CA ASP A 16 2.14 12.23 -11.28
C ASP A 16 1.17 12.69 -12.39
N TYR A 17 0.60 13.91 -12.29
CA TYR A 17 -0.14 14.54 -13.40
C TYR A 17 0.80 14.84 -14.60
N ILE A 18 2.06 15.16 -14.31
CA ILE A 18 3.11 15.59 -15.24
C ILE A 18 3.72 14.45 -16.07
N ASN A 19 3.64 13.18 -15.65
CA ASN A 19 4.40 12.11 -16.30
C ASN A 19 3.70 11.42 -17.49
N SER A 20 2.57 11.92 -18.02
CA SER A 20 1.84 11.17 -19.06
C SER A 20 1.16 11.92 -20.24
N LYS A 21 1.57 13.15 -20.61
CA LYS A 21 1.74 13.67 -22.01
C LYS A 21 1.61 15.22 -22.12
N HIS A 22 2.67 15.84 -22.67
CA HIS A 22 2.82 17.26 -23.08
C HIS A 22 2.90 18.35 -21.98
N SER A 23 4.13 18.74 -21.65
CA SER A 23 4.62 20.10 -21.33
C SER A 23 3.73 21.07 -20.50
N GLY A 24 3.94 21.11 -19.17
CA GLY A 24 3.79 22.34 -18.34
C GLY A 24 2.89 22.28 -17.07
N ASN A 25 3.47 22.63 -15.90
CA ASN A 25 2.97 23.26 -14.63
C ASN A 25 1.53 23.04 -14.08
N LEU A 26 1.16 23.10 -12.79
CA LEU A 26 1.74 23.06 -11.42
C LEU A 26 0.53 22.91 -10.43
N LEU A 27 0.78 22.73 -9.14
CA LEU A 27 -0.17 22.46 -8.05
C LEU A 27 -0.99 23.63 -7.48
N LEU A 28 -2.30 23.38 -7.34
CA LEU A 28 -3.43 24.08 -6.65
C LEU A 28 -3.32 24.69 -5.21
N SER A 29 -2.18 25.20 -4.73
CA SER A 29 -2.18 26.12 -3.57
C SER A 29 -1.57 27.49 -3.86
N ASN A 30 -0.96 27.64 -5.05
CA ASN A 30 -0.53 28.92 -5.63
C ASN A 30 -1.35 29.31 -6.87
N ILE A 31 -2.53 28.73 -7.05
CA ILE A 31 -3.43 29.06 -8.16
C ILE A 31 -3.94 30.51 -8.11
N ALA A 32 -3.78 31.16 -6.96
CA ALA A 32 -4.17 32.53 -6.77
C ALA A 32 -3.11 33.57 -7.17
N SER A 33 -1.83 33.33 -6.86
CA SER A 33 -0.94 34.46 -6.61
C SER A 33 0.49 34.34 -7.16
N ALA A 34 0.77 33.43 -8.10
CA ALA A 34 2.15 33.20 -8.54
C ALA A 34 2.40 33.23 -10.06
N ASN A 35 1.39 33.36 -10.92
CA ASN A 35 1.65 33.54 -12.37
C ASN A 35 0.49 34.27 -13.09
N PRO A 36 0.71 35.48 -13.67
CA PRO A 36 -0.35 36.29 -14.28
C PRO A 36 -1.05 35.67 -15.51
N ASP A 37 -0.46 34.64 -16.11
CA ASP A 37 -0.90 34.11 -17.43
C ASP A 37 -1.73 32.81 -17.37
N THR A 38 -2.02 32.26 -16.18
CA THR A 38 -2.86 31.05 -16.06
C THR A 38 -4.33 31.45 -15.92
N ASN A 39 -5.16 31.19 -16.93
CA ASN A 39 -6.57 31.59 -16.90
C ASN A 39 -7.43 30.61 -16.07
N LEU A 40 -8.29 31.17 -15.22
CA LEU A 40 -9.35 30.51 -14.44
C LEU A 40 -10.10 29.39 -15.19
N GLY A 41 -10.29 29.52 -16.50
CA GLY A 41 -10.93 28.50 -17.33
C GLY A 41 -10.19 27.14 -17.40
N GLN A 42 -8.86 27.14 -17.40
CA GLN A 42 -8.08 25.89 -17.41
C GLN A 42 -8.14 25.19 -16.05
N ILE A 43 -8.04 25.97 -14.99
CA ILE A 43 -8.12 25.49 -13.62
C ILE A 43 -9.52 24.94 -13.32
N SER A 44 -10.57 25.61 -13.81
CA SER A 44 -11.95 25.13 -13.69
C SER A 44 -12.14 23.77 -14.35
N ARG A 45 -11.58 23.54 -15.54
CA ARG A 45 -11.67 22.23 -16.23
C ARG A 45 -10.93 21.13 -15.49
N ILE A 46 -9.78 21.44 -14.88
CA ILE A 46 -9.02 20.47 -14.08
C ILE A 46 -9.81 20.12 -12.81
N CYS A 47 -10.32 21.12 -12.11
CA CYS A 47 -11.13 20.91 -10.90
C CYS A 47 -12.43 20.16 -11.23
N GLU A 48 -13.06 20.46 -12.37
CA GLU A 48 -14.24 19.74 -12.85
C GLU A 48 -13.91 18.30 -13.24
N GLY A 49 -12.75 18.05 -13.85
CA GLY A 49 -12.24 16.70 -14.11
C GLY A 49 -11.99 15.91 -12.82
N LEU A 50 -11.34 16.53 -11.83
CA LEU A 50 -11.09 15.93 -10.51
C LEU A 50 -12.39 15.69 -9.74
N LYS A 51 -13.36 16.61 -9.84
CA LYS A 51 -14.69 16.49 -9.23
C LYS A 51 -15.51 15.38 -9.86
N ASN A 52 -15.52 15.30 -11.20
CA ASN A 52 -16.19 14.23 -11.95
C ASN A 52 -15.55 12.86 -11.71
N ALA A 53 -14.24 12.84 -11.45
CA ALA A 53 -13.52 11.64 -11.05
C ALA A 53 -13.64 11.33 -9.54
N GLY A 54 -14.37 12.14 -8.77
CA GLY A 54 -14.62 11.91 -7.35
C GLY A 54 -13.46 12.24 -6.39
N TRP A 55 -12.40 12.89 -6.88
CA TRP A 55 -11.21 13.24 -6.09
C TRP A 55 -11.43 14.45 -5.18
N ILE A 56 -12.36 15.33 -5.54
CA ILE A 56 -12.72 16.51 -4.75
C ILE A 56 -14.25 16.67 -4.70
N ASN A 57 -14.77 17.07 -3.54
CA ASN A 57 -16.21 17.17 -3.24
C ASN A 57 -16.82 18.50 -3.74
N ALA A 58 -16.08 19.59 -3.60
CA ALA A 58 -16.54 20.92 -3.97
C ALA A 58 -15.39 21.76 -4.52
N VAL A 59 -15.74 22.69 -5.41
CA VAL A 59 -14.85 23.72 -5.94
C VAL A 59 -15.52 25.04 -5.62
N MET A 60 -15.05 25.75 -4.59
CA MET A 60 -15.51 27.11 -4.31
C MET A 60 -14.53 28.10 -4.91
N PHE A 61 -15.02 28.87 -5.88
CA PHE A 61 -14.32 30.04 -6.41
C PHE A 61 -14.61 31.22 -5.49
N THR A 62 -13.63 31.59 -4.67
CA THR A 62 -13.70 32.87 -3.96
C THR A 62 -13.27 33.94 -4.95
N GLY A 63 -14.05 35.00 -5.12
CA GLY A 63 -13.85 36.04 -6.15
C GLY A 63 -12.55 36.87 -6.04
N GLY A 64 -11.58 36.40 -5.27
CA GLY A 64 -10.19 36.86 -5.26
C GLY A 64 -9.29 35.63 -5.22
N ASP A 65 -8.96 35.12 -6.40
CA ASP A 65 -7.85 34.22 -6.72
C ASP A 65 -7.78 32.83 -6.02
N GLY A 66 -8.48 32.58 -4.92
CA GLY A 66 -8.44 31.31 -4.19
C GLY A 66 -9.51 30.32 -4.62
N ILE A 67 -9.08 29.11 -5.00
CA ILE A 67 -9.96 27.93 -5.09
C ILE A 67 -9.84 27.13 -3.81
N ILE A 68 -10.97 26.99 -3.10
CA ILE A 68 -11.06 26.06 -1.98
C ILE A 68 -11.67 24.77 -2.53
N THR A 69 -10.84 23.74 -2.64
CA THR A 69 -11.30 22.39 -2.94
C THR A 69 -11.35 21.57 -1.66
N GLU A 70 -12.53 21.06 -1.30
CA GLU A 70 -12.63 20.03 -0.27
C GLU A 70 -12.25 18.70 -0.92
N VAL A 71 -11.06 18.18 -0.60
CA VAL A 71 -10.57 16.90 -1.14
C VAL A 71 -11.38 15.77 -0.53
N ASN A 72 -11.81 14.82 -1.36
CA ASN A 72 -12.53 13.66 -0.88
C ASN A 72 -11.61 12.83 0.03
N SER A 73 -12.07 12.48 1.22
CA SER A 73 -11.30 11.67 2.17
C SER A 73 -10.81 10.35 1.56
N VAL A 74 -11.60 9.75 0.66
CA VAL A 74 -11.20 8.51 -0.06
C VAL A 74 -9.99 8.74 -0.99
N ALA A 75 -9.85 9.94 -1.56
CA ALA A 75 -8.72 10.30 -2.40
C ALA A 75 -7.45 10.58 -1.57
N ILE A 76 -7.61 11.15 -0.38
CA ILE A 76 -6.53 11.29 0.61
C ILE A 76 -6.00 9.91 1.01
N ASP A 77 -6.89 9.01 1.42
CA ASP A 77 -6.54 7.65 1.84
C ASP A 77 -5.82 6.88 0.71
N TYR A 78 -6.27 7.04 -0.53
CA TYR A 78 -5.66 6.39 -1.69
C TYR A 78 -4.22 6.88 -1.94
N VAL A 79 -4.01 8.20 -1.91
CA VAL A 79 -2.69 8.83 -2.09
C VAL A 79 -1.75 8.40 -0.97
N GLU A 80 -2.23 8.38 0.27
CA GLU A 80 -1.48 7.95 1.45
C GLU A 80 -1.05 6.49 1.41
N GLN A 81 -1.90 5.60 0.89
CA GLN A 81 -1.61 4.17 0.90
C GLN A 81 -0.84 3.69 -0.34
N ASN A 82 -1.00 4.36 -1.48
CA ASN A 82 -0.51 3.83 -2.76
C ASN A 82 0.55 4.71 -3.42
N ILE A 83 0.47 6.03 -3.21
CA ILE A 83 1.37 6.98 -3.87
C ILE A 83 2.47 7.38 -2.89
N LEU A 84 2.11 7.80 -1.67
CA LEU A 84 2.98 8.30 -0.59
C LEU A 84 4.10 7.35 -0.11
N PRO A 85 3.95 6.02 -0.17
CA PRO A 85 5.08 5.13 0.12
C PRO A 85 6.10 5.05 -1.02
N ASN A 86 5.69 5.22 -2.30
CA ASN A 86 6.58 4.97 -3.45
C ASN A 86 7.58 6.09 -3.75
N ILE A 87 7.15 7.35 -3.73
CA ILE A 87 8.04 8.52 -3.77
C ILE A 87 8.80 8.68 -2.44
N GLU A 88 8.29 8.25 -1.28
CA GLU A 88 9.14 8.19 -0.07
C GLU A 88 10.26 7.18 -0.28
N LEU A 89 9.93 6.01 -0.84
CA LEU A 89 10.92 5.02 -1.24
C LEU A 89 11.90 5.55 -2.29
N LYS A 90 11.43 6.28 -3.32
CA LYS A 90 12.32 6.92 -4.32
C LYS A 90 13.23 7.97 -3.70
N ASP A 91 12.69 8.81 -2.81
CA ASP A 91 13.44 9.86 -2.14
C ASP A 91 14.49 9.25 -1.20
N ASP A 92 14.12 8.20 -0.45
CA ASP A 92 15.03 7.43 0.39
C ASP A 92 16.15 6.77 -0.44
N ILE A 93 15.82 6.16 -1.59
CA ILE A 93 16.81 5.58 -2.52
C ILE A 93 17.73 6.66 -3.09
N ALA A 94 17.18 7.79 -3.53
CA ALA A 94 17.95 8.90 -4.08
C ALA A 94 18.89 9.49 -3.02
N HIS A 95 18.42 9.60 -1.78
CA HIS A 95 19.21 10.07 -0.65
C HIS A 95 20.40 9.14 -0.37
N ILE A 96 20.19 7.82 -0.35
CA ILE A 96 21.28 6.85 -0.16
C ILE A 96 22.30 6.95 -1.29
N LYS A 97 21.85 7.03 -2.55
CA LYS A 97 22.74 7.20 -3.70
C LYS A 97 23.57 8.48 -3.61
N GLN A 98 22.97 9.56 -3.13
CA GLN A 98 23.68 10.82 -2.90
C GLN A 98 24.75 10.66 -1.82
N LEU A 99 24.41 10.07 -0.68
CA LEU A 99 25.36 9.82 0.41
C LEU A 99 26.52 8.90 -0.02
N GLU A 100 26.23 7.90 -0.86
CA GLU A 100 27.25 7.02 -1.45
C GLU A 100 28.20 7.79 -2.36
N SER A 101 27.65 8.67 -3.20
CA SER A 101 28.43 9.55 -4.07
C SER A 101 29.31 10.50 -3.24
N ASP A 102 28.77 11.11 -2.19
CA ASP A 102 29.51 12.02 -1.31
C ASP A 102 30.70 11.30 -0.65
N TYR A 103 30.48 10.10 -0.12
CA TYR A 103 31.53 9.25 0.44
C TYR A 103 32.58 8.88 -0.61
N SER A 104 32.15 8.45 -1.80
CA SER A 104 33.05 8.06 -2.90
C SER A 104 33.91 9.23 -3.39
N CYS A 105 33.37 10.46 -3.40
CA CYS A 105 34.13 11.66 -3.76
C CYS A 105 35.24 11.96 -2.74
N LEU A 106 34.96 11.77 -1.44
CA LEU A 106 35.96 11.97 -0.38
C LEU A 106 37.12 10.96 -0.47
N LEU A 107 36.82 9.71 -0.81
CA LEU A 107 37.84 8.66 -1.02
C LEU A 107 38.73 8.92 -2.23
N ASN A 108 38.19 9.45 -3.33
CA ASN A 108 38.92 9.67 -4.58
C ASN A 108 39.67 11.02 -4.65
N SER A 109 39.76 11.75 -3.54
CA SER A 109 40.50 13.00 -3.44
C SER A 109 42.01 12.77 -3.64
N PRO A 110 42.76 13.72 -4.24
CA PRO A 110 44.21 13.58 -4.47
C PRO A 110 45.08 13.51 -3.19
N GLU A 111 44.50 13.72 -2.02
CA GLU A 111 45.13 13.56 -0.70
C GLU A 111 44.59 12.29 -0.03
N ASP A 112 45.44 11.53 0.67
CA ASP A 112 45.08 10.28 1.35
C ASP A 112 44.10 10.54 2.51
N ASN A 113 42.82 10.61 2.17
CA ASN A 113 41.76 11.17 2.98
C ASN A 113 40.88 10.13 3.66
N ALA A 114 41.16 8.84 3.50
CA ALA A 114 40.35 7.76 4.06
C ALA A 114 40.18 7.94 5.59
N ASN A 115 41.27 8.28 6.29
CA ASN A 115 41.28 8.48 7.73
C ASN A 115 40.83 9.86 8.22
N LEU A 116 40.40 10.76 7.34
CA LEU A 116 39.81 12.01 7.78
C LEU A 116 38.48 11.76 8.48
N ARG A 117 38.23 12.56 9.52
CA ARG A 117 36.98 12.50 10.29
C ARG A 117 35.76 12.63 9.39
N GLU A 118 35.80 13.52 8.42
CA GLU A 118 34.70 13.77 7.48
C GLU A 118 34.39 12.55 6.60
N THR A 119 35.43 11.84 6.14
CA THR A 119 35.30 10.61 5.35
C THR A 119 34.68 9.48 6.17
N ILE A 120 35.14 9.31 7.41
CA ILE A 120 34.58 8.32 8.35
C ILE A 120 33.11 8.65 8.66
N GLU A 121 32.79 9.92 8.93
CA GLU A 121 31.42 10.36 9.18
C GLU A 121 30.51 10.16 7.95
N ALA A 122 31.04 10.39 6.73
CA ALA A 122 30.30 10.18 5.49
C ALA A 122 29.96 8.69 5.28
N PHE A 123 30.90 7.78 5.53
CA PHE A 123 30.64 6.34 5.50
C PHE A 123 29.51 5.96 6.46
N HIS A 124 29.58 6.40 7.71
CA HIS A 124 28.58 6.04 8.72
C HIS A 124 27.20 6.63 8.41
N LYS A 125 27.13 7.85 7.86
CA LYS A 125 25.86 8.44 7.41
C LYS A 125 25.23 7.61 6.29
N TRP A 126 26.02 7.27 5.27
CA TRP A 126 25.56 6.42 4.17
C TRP A 126 25.10 5.05 4.67
N TYR A 127 25.94 4.35 5.45
CA TYR A 127 25.63 3.02 5.96
C TYR A 127 24.38 3.03 6.84
N ALA A 128 24.23 4.02 7.73
CA ALA A 128 23.07 4.13 8.59
C ALA A 128 21.77 4.38 7.78
N ALA A 129 21.80 5.28 6.80
CA ALA A 129 20.65 5.53 5.93
C ALA A 129 20.25 4.28 5.14
N ALA A 130 21.24 3.58 4.56
CA ALA A 130 21.03 2.32 3.86
C ALA A 130 20.48 1.23 4.77
N ALA A 131 21.04 1.06 5.97
CA ALA A 131 20.59 0.07 6.94
C ALA A 131 19.15 0.30 7.39
N ILE A 132 18.79 1.57 7.67
CA ILE A 132 17.43 1.94 8.03
C ILE A 132 16.48 1.58 6.88
N LEU A 133 16.76 2.01 5.65
CA LEU A 133 15.90 1.71 4.51
C LEU A 133 15.79 0.20 4.27
N PHE A 134 16.91 -0.51 4.15
CA PHE A 134 16.91 -1.94 3.83
C PHE A 134 16.21 -2.76 4.91
N SER A 135 16.34 -2.41 6.18
CA SER A 135 15.63 -3.10 7.27
C SER A 135 14.11 -2.99 7.21
N LYS A 136 13.56 -2.00 6.50
CA LYS A 136 12.10 -1.87 6.27
C LYS A 136 11.58 -2.88 5.24
N TYR A 137 12.44 -3.35 4.32
CA TYR A 137 12.03 -4.11 3.13
C TYR A 137 12.65 -5.51 3.02
N PHE A 138 13.73 -5.78 3.73
CA PHE A 138 14.45 -7.05 3.68
C PHE A 138 14.66 -7.62 5.08
N ASP A 139 14.67 -8.94 5.17
CA ASP A 139 14.97 -9.68 6.39
C ASP A 139 16.19 -10.60 6.20
N SER A 140 16.59 -11.30 7.26
CA SER A 140 17.78 -12.16 7.25
C SER A 140 17.70 -13.36 6.29
N SER A 141 16.57 -13.61 5.62
CA SER A 141 16.46 -14.61 4.55
C SER A 141 17.04 -14.12 3.22
N ASP A 142 17.14 -12.79 3.01
CA ASP A 142 17.79 -12.23 1.82
C ASP A 142 19.32 -12.26 1.99
N PRO A 143 20.05 -12.97 1.11
CA PRO A 143 21.49 -13.17 1.27
C PRO A 143 22.30 -11.88 1.11
N ASP A 144 21.83 -10.93 0.29
CA ASP A 144 22.49 -9.64 0.08
C ASP A 144 22.33 -8.74 1.30
N PHE A 145 21.12 -8.73 1.87
CA PHE A 145 20.84 -7.98 3.09
C PHE A 145 21.58 -8.57 4.30
N LEU A 146 21.63 -9.90 4.42
CA LEU A 146 22.37 -10.56 5.50
C LEU A 146 23.86 -10.21 5.44
N LYS A 147 24.46 -10.21 4.25
CA LYS A 147 25.86 -9.83 4.06
C LYS A 147 26.12 -8.35 4.36
N PHE A 148 25.24 -7.45 3.94
CA PHE A 148 25.31 -6.02 4.27
C PHE A 148 25.19 -5.77 5.78
N LYS A 149 24.21 -6.42 6.43
CA LYS A 149 23.91 -6.26 7.86
C LYS A 149 25.02 -6.76 8.77
N ASN A 150 25.75 -7.79 8.35
CA ASN A 150 26.84 -8.40 9.13
C ASN A 150 28.20 -7.72 8.90
N ALA A 151 28.26 -6.63 8.12
CA ALA A 151 29.49 -5.88 7.90
C ALA A 151 29.97 -5.22 9.19
N ASP A 152 31.21 -5.49 9.59
CA ASP A 152 31.84 -4.80 10.71
C ASP A 152 32.20 -3.37 10.30
N CYS A 153 31.36 -2.43 10.72
CA CYS A 153 31.54 -1.02 10.43
C CYS A 153 32.38 -0.30 11.50
N SER A 154 33.19 -1.03 12.27
CA SER A 154 34.13 -0.43 13.21
C SER A 154 35.52 -0.23 12.59
N GLY A 155 36.34 0.59 13.26
CA GLY A 155 37.73 0.81 12.86
C GLY A 155 38.00 2.20 12.29
N ASN A 156 39.13 2.32 11.61
CA ASN A 156 39.58 3.56 10.98
C ASN A 156 39.13 3.63 9.51
N GLY A 157 39.36 4.76 8.86
CA GLY A 157 38.92 5.03 7.50
C GLY A 157 39.31 3.98 6.47
N TYR A 158 40.54 3.45 6.52
CA TYR A 158 40.98 2.38 5.61
C TYR A 158 40.22 1.07 5.82
N VAL A 159 39.89 0.73 7.07
CA VAL A 159 39.04 -0.43 7.35
C VAL A 159 37.65 -0.22 6.76
N LEU A 160 37.08 0.98 6.92
CA LEU A 160 35.76 1.32 6.39
C LEU A 160 35.74 1.36 4.85
N GLU A 161 36.82 1.76 4.21
CA GLU A 161 36.99 1.68 2.75
C GLU A 161 36.94 0.21 2.27
N HIS A 162 37.69 -0.69 2.93
CA HIS A 162 37.62 -2.11 2.61
C HIS A 162 36.23 -2.70 2.85
N VAL A 163 35.56 -2.27 3.92
CA VAL A 163 34.18 -2.69 4.22
C VAL A 163 33.25 -2.21 3.10
N TYR A 164 33.33 -0.95 2.70
CA TYR A 164 32.57 -0.38 1.58
C TYR A 164 32.73 -1.22 0.32
N ASP A 165 33.96 -1.50 -0.11
CA ASP A 165 34.24 -2.31 -1.30
C ASP A 165 33.64 -3.72 -1.21
N SER A 166 33.61 -4.30 -0.01
CA SER A 166 33.09 -5.65 0.21
C SER A 166 31.57 -5.75 0.11
N ILE A 167 30.84 -4.64 0.37
CA ILE A 167 29.37 -4.60 0.43
C ILE A 167 28.73 -3.79 -0.69
N ARG A 168 29.45 -2.94 -1.42
CA ARG A 168 28.88 -2.04 -2.44
C ARG A 168 28.05 -2.79 -3.50
N SER A 169 28.47 -3.98 -3.91
CA SER A 169 27.71 -4.80 -4.87
C SER A 169 26.40 -5.30 -4.27
N ASN A 170 26.39 -5.65 -2.98
CA ASN A 170 25.17 -6.06 -2.29
C ASN A 170 24.21 -4.87 -2.13
N VAL A 171 24.73 -3.69 -1.79
CA VAL A 171 23.95 -2.44 -1.73
C VAL A 171 23.31 -2.14 -3.09
N SER A 172 24.07 -2.25 -4.18
CA SER A 172 23.55 -2.05 -5.55
C SER A 172 22.43 -3.03 -5.91
N VAL A 173 22.56 -4.31 -5.53
CA VAL A 173 21.52 -5.32 -5.72
C VAL A 173 20.27 -4.99 -4.90
N LEU A 174 20.43 -4.62 -3.61
CA LEU A 174 19.32 -4.25 -2.74
C LEU A 174 18.58 -3.01 -3.25
N ILE A 175 19.32 -1.98 -3.69
CA ILE A 175 18.74 -0.81 -4.37
C ILE A 175 17.98 -1.24 -5.62
N SER A 176 18.55 -2.10 -6.46
CA SER A 176 17.88 -2.58 -7.67
C SER A 176 16.59 -3.34 -7.35
N LYS A 177 16.58 -4.14 -6.28
CA LYS A 177 15.36 -4.81 -5.76
C LYS A 177 14.31 -3.77 -5.35
N LEU A 178 14.69 -2.74 -4.59
CA LEU A 178 13.78 -1.65 -4.20
C LEU A 178 13.28 -0.80 -5.38
N GLU A 179 14.14 -0.55 -6.36
CA GLU A 179 13.78 0.13 -7.60
C GLU A 179 12.81 -0.72 -8.41
N SER A 180 12.98 -2.04 -8.47
CA SER A 180 12.02 -2.94 -9.09
C SER A 180 10.69 -3.01 -8.32
N ILE A 181 10.68 -2.79 -7.01
CA ILE A 181 9.43 -2.61 -6.23
C ILE A 181 8.78 -1.27 -6.59
N SER A 182 9.58 -0.21 -6.74
CA SER A 182 9.10 1.10 -7.19
C SER A 182 8.59 1.06 -8.63
N ILE A 183 9.24 0.29 -9.52
CA ILE A 183 8.94 0.16 -10.96
C ILE A 183 7.86 -0.90 -11.23
N GLY A 184 7.77 -1.95 -10.41
CA GLY A 184 6.75 -3.00 -10.48
C GLY A 184 5.36 -2.50 -10.13
N LYS A 185 5.25 -1.37 -9.42
CA LYS A 185 4.03 -0.56 -9.30
C LYS A 185 3.89 0.52 -10.40
N GLN A 186 4.89 0.73 -11.27
CA GLN A 186 4.94 1.71 -12.37
C GLN A 186 4.79 1.13 -13.78
N GLN A 187 4.37 -0.13 -13.96
CA GLN A 187 3.53 -0.45 -15.14
C GLN A 187 2.10 0.09 -14.97
N THR A 188 1.99 1.30 -14.43
CA THR A 188 0.93 2.25 -14.75
C THR A 188 1.13 2.68 -16.19
N LYS A 189 0.33 2.10 -17.08
CA LYS A 189 -0.05 2.69 -18.38
C LYS A 189 -0.09 4.23 -18.26
N VAL A 190 0.60 4.93 -19.14
CA VAL A 190 0.33 6.32 -19.51
C VAL A 190 -1.18 6.44 -19.74
N ILE A 191 -1.90 7.09 -18.81
CA ILE A 191 -3.32 7.40 -18.98
C ILE A 191 -3.36 8.68 -19.82
N GLU A 192 -3.34 8.52 -21.15
CA GLU A 192 -4.24 9.36 -21.94
C GLU A 192 -5.68 9.02 -21.50
N PRO A 193 -6.63 9.98 -21.51
CA PRO A 193 -8.03 9.70 -21.20
C PRO A 193 -8.60 8.84 -22.33
N LYS A 194 -8.27 7.56 -22.29
CA LYS A 194 -8.99 6.52 -22.99
C LYS A 194 -10.27 6.37 -22.18
N SER A 195 -11.38 6.67 -22.84
CA SER A 195 -12.73 6.28 -22.45
C SER A 195 -12.70 5.01 -21.61
N MET A 196 -13.42 5.03 -20.49
CA MET A 196 -13.79 3.83 -19.76
C MET A 196 -14.37 2.81 -20.74
N ASP A 197 -13.51 1.92 -21.23
CA ASP A 197 -13.88 0.56 -21.56
C ASP A 197 -13.17 -0.30 -20.53
N SER A 198 -13.95 -0.64 -19.51
CA SER A 198 -13.90 -1.85 -18.69
C SER A 198 -12.70 -2.76 -18.94
N LYS A 199 -11.68 -2.68 -18.08
CA LYS A 199 -11.24 -3.93 -17.47
C LYS A 199 -12.15 -4.11 -16.26
N GLU A 200 -13.20 -4.92 -16.43
CA GLU A 200 -14.06 -5.29 -15.31
C GLU A 200 -13.17 -5.70 -14.14
N LEU A 201 -13.40 -5.12 -12.95
CA LEU A 201 -12.90 -5.70 -11.71
C LEU A 201 -13.26 -7.18 -11.74
N SER A 202 -12.29 -8.05 -11.43
CA SER A 202 -12.54 -9.48 -11.45
C SER A 202 -13.77 -9.77 -10.60
N LYS A 203 -14.71 -10.52 -11.17
CA LYS A 203 -15.91 -10.94 -10.43
C LYS A 203 -15.56 -11.94 -9.33
N GLU A 204 -14.30 -12.38 -9.24
CA GLU A 204 -13.83 -13.31 -8.24
C GLU A 204 -13.71 -12.67 -6.85
N ILE A 205 -14.26 -13.33 -5.84
CA ILE A 205 -14.26 -12.90 -4.43
C ILE A 205 -13.75 -14.03 -3.57
N PHE A 206 -12.71 -13.81 -2.76
CA PHE A 206 -12.21 -14.85 -1.86
C PHE A 206 -13.15 -15.05 -0.68
N ILE A 207 -13.34 -16.30 -0.28
CA ILE A 207 -13.99 -16.67 0.97
C ILE A 207 -12.99 -17.48 1.81
N VAL A 208 -12.70 -16.94 2.98
CA VAL A 208 -11.96 -17.63 4.06
C VAL A 208 -12.98 -18.10 5.08
N HIS A 209 -12.93 -19.38 5.46
CA HIS A 209 -13.85 -19.94 6.44
C HIS A 209 -13.20 -21.06 7.27
N GLY A 210 -13.78 -21.33 8.44
CA GLY A 210 -13.39 -22.43 9.31
C GLY A 210 -14.06 -23.75 8.92
N HIS A 211 -14.87 -24.29 9.83
CA HIS A 211 -15.64 -25.53 9.63
C HIS A 211 -17.14 -25.30 9.36
N ASP A 212 -17.60 -24.05 9.42
CA ASP A 212 -19.01 -23.73 9.20
C ASP A 212 -19.32 -23.61 7.70
N ASP A 213 -19.54 -24.76 7.07
CA ASP A 213 -19.87 -24.85 5.65
C ASP A 213 -21.24 -24.24 5.34
N LEU A 214 -22.16 -24.18 6.31
CA LEU A 214 -23.46 -23.53 6.11
C LEU A 214 -23.30 -22.03 5.94
N ALA A 215 -22.55 -21.37 6.82
CA ALA A 215 -22.24 -19.94 6.70
C ALA A 215 -21.50 -19.63 5.40
N MET A 216 -20.52 -20.48 5.03
CA MET A 216 -19.81 -20.33 3.77
C MET A 216 -20.74 -20.48 2.55
N ASN A 217 -21.65 -21.45 2.56
CA ASN A 217 -22.59 -21.66 1.46
C ASN A 217 -23.57 -20.50 1.32
N GLU A 218 -24.03 -19.92 2.42
CA GLU A 218 -24.91 -18.75 2.41
C GLU A 218 -24.24 -17.55 1.72
N VAL A 219 -22.95 -17.34 1.99
CA VAL A 219 -22.14 -16.29 1.36
C VAL A 219 -21.87 -16.59 -0.11
N LYS A 220 -21.57 -17.85 -0.46
CA LYS A 220 -21.40 -18.27 -1.87
C LYS A 220 -22.67 -17.99 -2.68
N VAL A 221 -23.83 -18.41 -2.18
CA VAL A 221 -25.12 -18.21 -2.85
C VAL A 221 -25.39 -16.72 -3.04
N PHE A 222 -25.23 -15.92 -1.99
CA PHE A 222 -25.41 -14.48 -2.07
C PHE A 222 -24.50 -13.83 -3.13
N LEU A 223 -23.20 -14.16 -3.14
CA LEU A 223 -22.26 -13.62 -4.13
C LEU A 223 -22.66 -13.99 -5.56
N LEU A 224 -23.06 -15.24 -5.79
CA LEU A 224 -23.56 -15.70 -7.09
C LEU A 224 -24.83 -14.96 -7.51
N GLU A 225 -25.78 -14.71 -6.61
CA GLU A 225 -27.01 -13.96 -6.87
C GLU A 225 -26.68 -12.56 -7.41
N ILE A 226 -25.77 -11.84 -6.73
CA ILE A 226 -25.38 -10.49 -7.15
C ILE A 226 -24.37 -10.46 -8.31
N GLY A 227 -23.95 -11.62 -8.82
CA GLY A 227 -23.17 -11.76 -10.06
C GLY A 227 -21.64 -11.86 -9.86
N PHE A 228 -21.20 -12.28 -8.68
CA PHE A 228 -19.79 -12.57 -8.35
C PHE A 228 -19.50 -14.06 -8.30
N ASN A 229 -18.23 -14.41 -8.45
CA ASN A 229 -17.69 -15.76 -8.48
C ASN A 229 -16.93 -16.03 -7.16
N PRO A 230 -17.51 -16.73 -6.19
CA PRO A 230 -16.82 -17.01 -4.94
C PRO A 230 -15.70 -18.04 -5.12
N ILE A 231 -14.50 -17.74 -4.61
CA ILE A 231 -13.36 -18.65 -4.54
C ILE A 231 -13.12 -19.03 -3.09
N VAL A 232 -13.34 -20.30 -2.76
CA VAL A 232 -13.03 -20.85 -1.44
C VAL A 232 -11.64 -21.45 -1.48
N LEU A 233 -10.70 -20.86 -0.74
CA LEU A 233 -9.27 -21.23 -0.80
C LEU A 233 -9.01 -22.69 -0.40
N ARG A 234 -9.76 -23.20 0.59
CA ARG A 234 -9.63 -24.58 1.06
C ARG A 234 -10.11 -25.62 0.05
N GLU A 235 -11.03 -25.25 -0.85
CA GLU A 235 -11.55 -26.13 -1.91
C GLU A 235 -10.58 -26.26 -3.10
N GLN A 236 -9.55 -25.41 -3.18
CA GLN A 236 -8.60 -25.41 -4.29
C GLN A 236 -7.55 -26.53 -4.13
N PRO A 237 -7.10 -27.17 -5.23
CA PRO A 237 -6.07 -28.23 -5.18
C PRO A 237 -4.81 -27.80 -4.42
N ASN A 238 -4.24 -28.70 -3.61
CA ASN A 238 -3.04 -28.41 -2.82
C ASN A 238 -1.78 -28.30 -3.68
N GLU A 239 -1.60 -29.11 -4.72
CA GLU A 239 -0.41 -29.09 -5.61
C GLU A 239 0.97 -29.04 -4.91
N GLY A 240 1.06 -29.45 -3.63
CA GLY A 240 2.27 -29.27 -2.81
C GLY A 240 2.53 -27.83 -2.33
N GLN A 241 1.63 -26.91 -2.64
CA GLN A 241 1.68 -25.49 -2.30
C GLN A 241 1.12 -25.22 -0.90
N THR A 242 1.74 -24.26 -0.22
CA THR A 242 1.24 -23.64 1.00
C THR A 242 0.00 -22.80 0.71
N ILE A 243 -0.77 -22.48 1.75
CA ILE A 243 -1.95 -21.61 1.64
C ILE A 243 -1.59 -20.22 1.06
N ILE A 244 -0.38 -19.72 1.36
CA ILE A 244 0.13 -18.44 0.84
C ILE A 244 0.33 -18.54 -0.68
N GLU A 245 1.01 -19.58 -1.14
CA GLU A 245 1.27 -19.81 -2.57
C GLU A 245 -0.02 -20.00 -3.36
N LYS A 246 -1.05 -20.62 -2.76
CA LYS A 246 -2.38 -20.66 -3.37
C LYS A 246 -2.98 -19.28 -3.55
N ILE A 247 -2.97 -18.44 -2.50
CA ILE A 247 -3.51 -17.08 -2.58
C ILE A 247 -2.74 -16.27 -3.64
N GLU A 248 -1.44 -16.50 -3.79
CA GLU A 248 -0.61 -15.91 -4.85
C GLU A 248 -0.95 -16.45 -6.26
N LYS A 249 -1.31 -17.72 -6.38
CA LYS A 249 -1.75 -18.32 -7.66
C LYS A 249 -3.11 -17.77 -8.11
N TYR A 250 -4.02 -17.52 -7.19
CA TYR A 250 -5.36 -16.98 -7.46
C TYR A 250 -5.39 -15.43 -7.40
N THR A 251 -4.28 -14.76 -7.75
CA THR A 251 -4.00 -13.33 -7.55
C THR A 251 -4.92 -12.32 -8.25
N ASN A 252 -5.85 -12.75 -9.09
CA ASN A 252 -6.76 -11.85 -9.80
C ASN A 252 -8.01 -11.48 -8.97
N VAL A 253 -8.02 -11.75 -7.66
CA VAL A 253 -9.11 -11.39 -6.76
C VAL A 253 -8.85 -10.03 -6.12
N GLY A 254 -9.85 -9.14 -6.18
CA GLY A 254 -9.76 -7.79 -5.61
C GLY A 254 -10.54 -7.60 -4.30
N PHE A 255 -11.22 -8.63 -3.77
CA PHE A 255 -11.99 -8.53 -2.54
C PHE A 255 -12.07 -9.86 -1.79
N GLY A 256 -12.04 -9.81 -0.46
CA GLY A 256 -12.10 -10.97 0.42
C GLY A 256 -13.22 -10.88 1.45
N ILE A 257 -13.88 -12.01 1.72
CA ILE A 257 -14.82 -12.18 2.82
C ILE A 257 -14.26 -13.23 3.78
N VAL A 258 -14.17 -12.87 5.07
CA VAL A 258 -13.64 -13.75 6.12
C VAL A 258 -14.75 -14.13 7.08
N LEU A 259 -14.98 -15.43 7.27
CA LEU A 259 -16.03 -15.95 8.14
C LEU A 259 -15.49 -16.32 9.52
N TYR A 260 -15.81 -15.49 10.49
CA TYR A 260 -15.57 -15.69 11.91
C TYR A 260 -16.75 -16.48 12.50
N THR A 261 -16.54 -17.78 12.64
CA THR A 261 -17.51 -18.71 13.25
C THR A 261 -16.89 -19.41 14.46
N PRO A 262 -17.69 -19.86 15.45
CA PRO A 262 -17.20 -20.46 16.70
C PRO A 262 -16.69 -21.89 16.46
N CYS A 263 -15.57 -22.02 15.76
CA CYS A 263 -14.99 -23.31 15.36
C CYS A 263 -14.10 -23.94 16.45
N ASP A 264 -13.38 -23.09 17.18
CA ASP A 264 -12.46 -23.49 18.23
C ASP A 264 -12.87 -22.82 19.55
N GLU A 265 -12.37 -23.33 20.67
CA GLU A 265 -12.45 -22.67 21.97
C GLU A 265 -11.04 -22.32 22.49
N GLY A 266 -10.92 -21.23 23.23
CA GLY A 266 -9.66 -20.78 23.79
C GLY A 266 -9.84 -19.81 24.93
N LYS A 267 -8.75 -19.51 25.63
CA LYS A 267 -8.74 -18.51 26.71
C LYS A 267 -7.35 -17.94 26.91
N ALA A 268 -7.29 -16.72 27.42
CA ALA A 268 -6.06 -16.17 27.98
C ALA A 268 -5.64 -17.00 29.21
N LYS A 269 -4.32 -17.06 29.49
CA LYS A 269 -3.80 -17.79 30.66
C LYS A 269 -4.44 -17.35 31.98
N GLU A 270 -4.80 -16.07 32.06
CA GLU A 270 -5.39 -15.44 33.24
C GLU A 270 -6.92 -15.57 33.32
N GLN A 271 -7.57 -16.11 32.28
CA GLN A 271 -9.00 -16.34 32.26
C GLN A 271 -9.37 -17.75 32.72
N ALA A 272 -10.39 -17.83 33.56
CA ALA A 272 -10.89 -19.11 34.07
C ALA A 272 -11.67 -19.88 32.99
N GLU A 273 -12.51 -19.18 32.24
CA GLU A 273 -13.48 -19.77 31.30
C GLU A 273 -12.95 -19.77 29.87
N TYR A 274 -13.31 -20.83 29.13
CA TYR A 274 -13.08 -20.91 27.68
C TYR A 274 -14.12 -20.06 26.95
N ARG A 275 -13.69 -19.43 25.86
CA ARG A 275 -14.54 -18.67 24.95
C ARG A 275 -14.45 -19.28 23.56
N ASN A 276 -15.57 -19.25 22.85
CA ASN A 276 -15.60 -19.55 21.42
C ASN A 276 -14.68 -18.58 20.68
N ARG A 277 -14.02 -19.05 19.62
CA ARG A 277 -13.18 -18.23 18.75
C ARG A 277 -13.16 -18.78 17.32
N ALA A 278 -12.74 -17.94 16.39
CA ALA A 278 -12.47 -18.39 15.04
C ALA A 278 -11.23 -19.29 15.01
N ARG A 279 -11.17 -20.18 14.01
CA ARG A 279 -10.02 -21.05 13.82
C ARG A 279 -8.75 -20.22 13.59
N GLN A 280 -7.62 -20.64 14.13
CA GLN A 280 -6.36 -19.89 14.00
C GLN A 280 -5.96 -19.62 12.53
N ASN A 281 -6.17 -20.60 11.65
CA ASN A 281 -5.91 -20.42 10.21
C ASN A 281 -6.76 -19.31 9.60
N VAL A 282 -8.02 -19.16 10.02
CA VAL A 282 -8.90 -18.08 9.56
C VAL A 282 -8.33 -16.72 9.97
N VAL A 283 -7.82 -16.61 11.21
CA VAL A 283 -7.18 -15.38 11.70
C VAL A 283 -5.90 -15.06 10.93
N PHE A 284 -5.09 -16.08 10.63
CA PHE A 284 -3.88 -15.93 9.83
C PHE A 284 -4.18 -15.48 8.40
N GLU A 285 -5.09 -16.18 7.72
CA GLU A 285 -5.53 -15.88 6.35
C GLU A 285 -6.17 -14.49 6.26
N HIS A 286 -6.92 -14.07 7.28
CA HIS A 286 -7.43 -12.71 7.38
C HIS A 286 -6.31 -11.67 7.39
N GLY A 287 -5.32 -11.82 8.28
CA GLY A 287 -4.17 -10.90 8.33
C GLY A 287 -3.44 -10.82 6.99
N TYR A 288 -3.27 -11.97 6.33
CA TYR A 288 -2.67 -12.04 5.00
C TYR A 288 -3.51 -11.32 3.94
N LEU A 289 -4.83 -11.55 3.88
CA LEU A 289 -5.72 -10.86 2.94
C LEU A 289 -5.69 -9.34 3.15
N CYS A 290 -5.67 -8.87 4.40
CA CYS A 290 -5.51 -7.44 4.68
C CYS A 290 -4.18 -6.88 4.18
N ALA A 291 -3.08 -7.62 4.30
CA ALA A 291 -1.79 -7.20 3.77
C ALA A 291 -1.76 -7.21 2.23
N LYS A 292 -2.45 -8.16 1.59
CA LYS A 292 -2.44 -8.36 0.14
C LYS A 292 -3.40 -7.42 -0.60
N LEU A 293 -4.63 -7.30 -0.12
CA LEU A 293 -5.74 -6.57 -0.78
C LEU A 293 -5.94 -5.17 -0.19
N GLY A 294 -5.42 -4.91 1.01
CA GLY A 294 -5.77 -3.75 1.81
C GLY A 294 -7.02 -4.01 2.66
N ARG A 295 -7.11 -3.34 3.82
CA ARG A 295 -8.20 -3.54 4.80
C ARG A 295 -9.58 -3.17 4.24
N ASN A 296 -9.64 -2.18 3.35
CA ASN A 296 -10.85 -1.72 2.67
C ASN A 296 -11.40 -2.68 1.60
N HIS A 297 -10.65 -3.73 1.27
CA HIS A 297 -11.05 -4.79 0.34
C HIS A 297 -11.30 -6.13 1.07
N VAL A 298 -11.43 -6.09 2.40
CA VAL A 298 -11.69 -7.27 3.23
C VAL A 298 -12.84 -7.00 4.19
N CYS A 299 -13.85 -7.86 4.16
CA CYS A 299 -15.00 -7.81 5.07
C CYS A 299 -15.01 -9.06 5.96
N ALA A 300 -15.05 -8.87 7.28
CA ALA A 300 -15.14 -9.97 8.23
C ALA A 300 -16.60 -10.16 8.69
N LEU A 301 -17.21 -11.31 8.39
CA LEU A 301 -18.53 -11.69 8.88
C LEU A 301 -18.41 -12.49 10.17
N VAL A 302 -19.08 -12.05 11.24
CA VAL A 302 -19.02 -12.65 12.57
C VAL A 302 -20.35 -13.33 12.90
N LYS A 303 -20.34 -14.65 13.12
CA LYS A 303 -21.53 -15.43 13.45
C LYS A 303 -21.51 -15.87 14.91
N GLY A 304 -22.49 -15.40 15.67
CA GLY A 304 -22.62 -15.72 17.10
C GLY A 304 -21.67 -14.94 17.99
N ASP A 305 -21.55 -15.38 19.24
CA ASP A 305 -20.63 -14.79 20.21
C ASP A 305 -19.30 -15.56 20.22
N LEU A 306 -18.23 -14.86 19.85
CA LEU A 306 -16.87 -15.38 19.86
C LEU A 306 -15.85 -14.27 20.10
N GLU A 307 -14.68 -14.67 20.59
CA GLU A 307 -13.52 -13.81 20.76
C GLU A 307 -12.98 -13.34 19.40
N ILE A 308 -12.80 -12.03 19.26
CA ILE A 308 -12.23 -11.39 18.08
C ILE A 308 -10.81 -10.91 18.44
N PRO A 309 -9.78 -11.17 17.61
CA PRO A 309 -8.41 -10.69 17.87
C PRO A 309 -8.36 -9.15 17.95
N GLY A 310 -7.76 -8.62 19.02
CA GLY A 310 -7.72 -7.17 19.28
C GLY A 310 -6.86 -6.35 18.31
N ASP A 311 -5.82 -6.95 17.73
CA ASP A 311 -4.80 -6.24 16.93
C ASP A 311 -5.17 -6.07 15.44
N LEU A 312 -6.36 -6.51 15.01
CA LEU A 312 -6.88 -6.30 13.66
C LEU A 312 -7.65 -4.97 13.54
N GLY A 313 -7.07 -3.90 14.11
CA GLY A 313 -7.67 -2.56 14.10
C GLY A 313 -7.87 -2.02 12.69
N GLY A 314 -9.06 -1.48 12.39
CA GLY A 314 -9.40 -0.89 11.09
C GLY A 314 -10.04 -1.83 10.08
N VAL A 315 -10.34 -3.08 10.45
CA VAL A 315 -11.19 -3.98 9.65
C VAL A 315 -12.64 -3.89 10.12
N VAL A 316 -13.58 -3.89 9.17
CA VAL A 316 -15.02 -3.91 9.47
C VAL A 316 -15.46 -5.32 9.85
N TYR A 317 -15.79 -5.50 11.13
CA TYR A 317 -16.48 -6.69 11.62
C TYR A 317 -17.99 -6.51 11.49
N THR A 318 -18.58 -7.26 10.57
CA THR A 318 -20.02 -7.25 10.31
C THR A 318 -20.66 -8.46 10.97
N PRO A 319 -21.58 -8.29 11.93
CA PRO A 319 -22.39 -9.39 12.42
C PRO A 319 -23.13 -10.07 11.26
N MET A 320 -23.11 -11.39 11.21
CA MET A 320 -23.87 -12.20 10.26
C MET A 320 -25.34 -12.31 10.70
N SER A 321 -25.98 -11.14 10.85
CA SER A 321 -27.39 -10.92 11.19
C SER A 321 -28.23 -10.69 9.94
N SER A 322 -29.55 -10.56 10.05
CA SER A 322 -30.48 -10.43 8.90
C SER A 322 -30.11 -9.39 7.83
N ASP A 323 -29.31 -8.38 8.17
CA ASP A 323 -28.86 -7.30 7.28
C ASP A 323 -27.43 -7.47 6.72
N TRP A 324 -26.75 -8.59 6.99
CA TRP A 324 -25.35 -8.80 6.63
C TRP A 324 -25.12 -8.72 5.12
N LYS A 325 -26.06 -9.22 4.31
CA LYS A 325 -26.01 -9.17 2.84
C LYS A 325 -25.92 -7.74 2.31
N PHE A 326 -26.76 -6.85 2.87
CA PHE A 326 -26.76 -5.43 2.50
C PHE A 326 -25.46 -4.74 2.90
N LYS A 327 -24.92 -5.07 4.08
CA LYS A 327 -23.63 -4.54 4.54
C LYS A 327 -22.49 -5.00 3.64
N VAL A 328 -22.40 -6.28 3.29
CA VAL A 328 -21.41 -6.79 2.34
C VAL A 328 -21.55 -6.12 0.97
N ALA A 329 -22.78 -5.96 0.47
CA ALA A 329 -23.02 -5.26 -0.79
C ALA A 329 -22.54 -3.79 -0.76
N LYS A 330 -22.73 -3.11 0.37
CA LYS A 330 -22.23 -1.75 0.58
C LYS A 330 -20.70 -1.69 0.55
N GLU A 331 -20.03 -2.64 1.20
CA GLU A 331 -18.57 -2.73 1.20
C GLU A 331 -18.02 -3.07 -0.20
N LEU A 332 -18.65 -3.99 -0.93
CA LEU A 332 -18.29 -4.29 -2.32
C LEU A 332 -18.39 -3.03 -3.20
N ARG A 333 -19.48 -2.26 -3.06
CA ARG A 333 -19.66 -0.99 -3.80
C ARG A 333 -18.61 0.05 -3.40
N ALA A 334 -18.29 0.16 -2.11
CA ALA A 334 -17.26 1.07 -1.62
C ALA A 334 -15.87 0.70 -2.17
N ALA A 335 -15.60 -0.60 -2.35
CA ALA A 335 -14.41 -1.13 -3.01
C ALA A 335 -14.44 -1.01 -4.56
N GLY A 336 -15.45 -0.33 -5.13
CA GLY A 336 -15.55 -0.05 -6.57
C GLY A 336 -16.22 -1.14 -7.40
N TYR A 337 -16.71 -2.22 -6.79
CA TYR A 337 -17.39 -3.29 -7.50
C TYR A 337 -18.78 -2.88 -8.00
N GLN A 338 -19.08 -3.25 -9.24
CA GLN A 338 -20.38 -3.03 -9.86
C GLN A 338 -21.20 -4.32 -9.81
N PHE A 339 -22.44 -4.20 -9.33
CA PHE A 339 -23.43 -5.27 -9.34
C PHE A 339 -24.82 -4.64 -9.39
N ASP A 340 -25.80 -5.41 -9.87
CA ASP A 340 -27.19 -4.96 -9.92
C ASP A 340 -27.79 -4.95 -8.50
N ALA A 341 -28.01 -3.75 -7.97
CA ALA A 341 -28.56 -3.54 -6.64
C ALA A 341 -30.01 -4.03 -6.50
N ASN A 342 -30.75 -4.17 -7.60
CA ASN A 342 -32.12 -4.69 -7.57
C ASN A 342 -32.17 -6.17 -7.16
N LYS A 343 -31.03 -6.87 -7.25
CA LYS A 343 -30.90 -8.26 -6.78
C LYS A 343 -30.77 -8.38 -5.25
N LEU A 344 -30.73 -7.26 -4.52
CA LEU A 344 -30.74 -7.23 -3.05
C LEU A 344 -32.16 -7.12 -2.46
N LEU A 345 -33.18 -6.94 -3.30
CA LEU A 345 -34.59 -6.69 -2.92
C LEU A 345 -35.42 -7.96 -2.83
#